data_AF-A0ABD6ELV0-F1
#
_entry.id   AF-A0ABD6ELV0-F1
#
_cell.length_a   1.000
_cell.length_b   1.000
_cell.length_c   1.000
_cell.angle_alpha   90.00
_cell.angle_beta   90.00
_cell.angle_gamma   90.00
#
_symmetry.space_group_name_H-M   'P 1'
#
loop_
_entity.id
_entity.type
_entity.pdbx_description
1 polymer ?
#
loop_
_entity_poly.entity_id
_entity_poly.type
_entity_poly.pdbx_seq_one_letter_code
_entity_poly.pdbx_strand_id
1 'polypeptide(L)'
;MRYFSSLFALRLIIVFLLVLLILDFKTLISAIFWLFSLQPMVFESAERDDLSLLFFGHWNDIDIIFPPSLNGSLEESQRLTEFLARPQYKCATKTRVGVGFESFFICAEGNKSNTLSHVAFLSGMSLRSDTSYLHALTPKKWTLFVPDDFVHLDDLGAADIEVNYLMNLRNSDDWNIGDISDAVNSNKYDLAFLELYYSQKRGYKFNQAENQWVNAPKLILTILERLKAKQLHVVVDVGPPKTAGHVLYLWYRAFLTMFYQYGYALMNAETKGMCNRIVQNCQYRLSFIQHEIDEVEPPVFNFGSPLDERGRLVKYFTNTLNSSETHCDIRHTDVSTDVPPVCLNTLVDSQPCNLIYIRHRHTSSPSASFVSVRCSAAIFSPYLAESQLNSTDIKLFNFGVSPSKSKSLQVPGADPDSEIHLIPFDEIVNKGVHPESDLAALLFDLEGDEWTVMNAILQSPETLCRAKQIAFRLRLWIGEENENARKFYSYFLRLERLGYEKVFFSAVDVTTFFCELSSYWTLIRDVSPLESFLLHTISFLSCNHCHFL
;
A
#
# COMPACT_ATOMS: atom_id res chain seq x y z
N MET A 1 29.02 -39.10 -78.79
CA MET A 1 29.67 -39.46 -77.50
C MET A 1 29.96 -38.16 -76.78
N ARG A 2 29.55 -37.86 -75.54
CA ARG A 2 28.92 -38.62 -74.47
C ARG A 2 27.72 -37.80 -73.96
N TYR A 3 26.59 -38.46 -73.72
CA TYR A 3 25.52 -37.91 -72.88
C TYR A 3 26.15 -37.57 -71.53
N PHE A 4 26.39 -36.29 -71.25
CA PHE A 4 26.55 -35.84 -69.88
C PHE A 4 25.17 -36.05 -69.24
N SER A 5 25.01 -37.16 -68.52
CA SER A 5 23.73 -37.52 -67.90
C SER A 5 23.27 -36.34 -67.05
N SER A 6 22.06 -35.82 -67.30
CA SER A 6 21.41 -34.78 -66.50
C SER A 6 21.43 -35.10 -64.99
N LEU A 7 21.47 -36.39 -64.65
CA LEU A 7 21.65 -36.91 -63.30
C LEU A 7 22.99 -36.53 -62.65
N PHE A 8 24.07 -36.44 -63.42
CA PHE A 8 25.40 -36.06 -62.92
C PHE A 8 25.48 -34.56 -62.64
N ALA A 9 24.88 -33.73 -63.50
CA ALA A 9 24.77 -32.29 -63.26
C ALA A 9 23.89 -31.98 -62.03
N LEU A 10 22.77 -32.71 -61.86
CA LEU A 10 21.90 -32.56 -60.69
C LEU A 10 22.61 -32.96 -59.38
N ARG A 11 23.40 -34.04 -59.40
CA ARG A 11 24.21 -34.46 -58.24
C ARG A 11 25.31 -33.44 -57.90
N LEU A 12 25.94 -32.84 -58.89
CA LEU A 12 26.92 -31.76 -58.69
C LEU A 12 26.28 -30.50 -58.10
N ILE A 13 25.08 -30.13 -58.55
CA ILE A 13 24.32 -28.99 -57.99
C ILE A 13 23.90 -29.28 -56.55
N ILE A 14 23.44 -30.50 -56.25
CA ILE A 14 23.07 -30.89 -54.88
C ILE A 14 24.30 -30.88 -53.97
N VAL A 15 25.44 -31.42 -54.41
CA VAL A 15 26.68 -31.37 -53.62
C VAL A 15 27.16 -29.93 -53.44
N PHE A 16 27.05 -29.08 -54.47
CA PHE A 16 27.42 -27.66 -54.37
C PHE A 16 26.50 -26.89 -53.42
N LEU A 17 25.19 -27.12 -53.47
CA LEU A 17 24.23 -26.55 -52.53
C LEU A 17 24.47 -27.04 -51.10
N LEU A 18 24.82 -28.31 -50.92
CA LEU A 18 25.09 -28.91 -49.61
C LEU A 18 26.43 -28.41 -49.04
N VAL A 19 27.43 -28.17 -49.90
CA VAL A 19 28.70 -27.51 -49.53
C VAL A 19 28.48 -26.05 -49.17
N LEU A 20 27.64 -25.31 -49.90
CA LEU A 20 27.24 -23.95 -49.55
C LEU A 20 26.49 -23.89 -48.22
N LEU A 21 25.61 -24.85 -47.96
CA LEU A 21 24.86 -24.95 -46.70
C LEU A 21 25.78 -25.32 -45.52
N ILE A 22 26.79 -26.18 -45.73
CA ILE A 22 27.82 -26.47 -44.73
C ILE A 22 28.75 -25.27 -44.51
N LEU A 23 29.10 -24.52 -45.56
CA LEU A 23 29.89 -23.30 -45.46
C LEU A 23 29.14 -22.25 -44.63
N ASP A 24 27.88 -21.97 -44.95
CA ASP A 24 27.04 -21.04 -44.17
C ASP A 24 26.80 -21.54 -42.74
N PHE A 25 26.64 -22.85 -42.53
CA PHE A 25 26.52 -23.43 -41.19
C PHE A 25 27.81 -23.31 -40.39
N LYS A 26 28.98 -23.39 -41.04
CA LYS A 26 30.27 -23.12 -40.39
C LYS A 26 30.45 -21.65 -40.05
N THR A 27 29.99 -20.73 -40.91
CA THR A 27 29.97 -19.29 -40.61
C THR A 27 29.01 -18.99 -39.46
N LEU A 28 27.86 -19.66 -39.43
CA LEU A 28 26.86 -19.52 -38.37
C LEU A 28 27.36 -20.09 -37.04
N ILE A 29 27.98 -21.27 -37.03
CA ILE A 29 28.61 -21.85 -35.82
C ILE A 29 29.80 -21.00 -35.39
N SER A 30 30.63 -20.50 -36.31
CA SER A 30 31.73 -19.58 -36.00
C SER A 30 31.22 -18.28 -35.39
N ALA A 31 30.12 -17.73 -35.91
CA ALA A 31 29.48 -16.54 -35.36
C ALA A 31 28.86 -16.81 -33.98
N ILE A 32 28.22 -17.96 -33.77
CA ILE A 32 27.70 -18.42 -32.48
C ILE A 32 28.85 -18.62 -31.49
N PHE A 33 29.96 -19.24 -31.89
CA PHE A 33 31.12 -19.47 -31.01
C PHE A 33 31.85 -18.16 -30.66
N TRP A 34 31.89 -17.19 -31.57
CA TRP A 34 32.35 -15.82 -31.28
C TRP A 34 31.39 -15.06 -30.37
N LEU A 35 30.09 -15.23 -30.53
CA LEU A 35 29.05 -14.69 -29.64
C LEU A 35 29.12 -15.27 -28.22
N PHE A 36 29.51 -16.53 -28.07
CA PHE A 36 29.67 -17.19 -26.76
C PHE A 36 31.07 -17.06 -26.14
N SER A 37 32.08 -16.57 -26.86
CA SER A 37 33.47 -16.47 -26.37
C SER A 37 33.82 -15.10 -25.76
N LEU A 38 32.92 -14.11 -25.82
CA LEU A 38 33.07 -12.81 -25.16
C LEU A 38 32.10 -12.73 -23.97
N GLN A 39 32.63 -13.05 -22.79
CA GLN A 39 32.04 -12.93 -21.44
C GLN A 39 30.87 -13.87 -21.05
N PRO A 40 30.80 -14.28 -19.76
CA PRO A 40 29.68 -15.05 -19.24
C PRO A 40 28.46 -14.14 -19.09
N MET A 41 27.54 -14.19 -20.06
CA MET A 41 26.23 -13.57 -19.95
C MET A 41 25.36 -14.34 -18.95
N VAL A 42 25.06 -13.66 -17.85
CA VAL A 42 23.80 -13.75 -17.12
C VAL A 42 22.66 -13.81 -18.15
N PHE A 43 21.74 -14.77 -17.99
CA PHE A 43 20.49 -14.81 -18.74
C PHE A 43 19.62 -13.61 -18.32
N GLU A 44 19.89 -12.44 -18.89
CA GLU A 44 18.90 -11.36 -19.00
C GLU A 44 17.93 -11.75 -20.11
N SER A 45 16.68 -11.97 -19.74
CA SER A 45 15.60 -12.23 -20.67
C SER A 45 15.39 -11.01 -21.57
N ALA A 46 15.67 -11.19 -22.85
CA ALA A 46 15.23 -10.40 -24.00
C ALA A 46 14.40 -9.15 -23.66
N GLU A 47 15.11 -8.04 -23.59
CA GLU A 47 14.59 -6.68 -23.65
C GLU A 47 13.71 -6.55 -24.90
N ARG A 48 12.42 -6.33 -24.67
CA ARG A 48 11.42 -6.10 -25.71
C ARG A 48 11.44 -4.60 -25.99
N ASP A 49 12.13 -4.19 -27.06
CA ASP A 49 12.17 -2.85 -27.67
C ASP A 49 11.27 -1.77 -27.03
N ASP A 50 11.78 -1.14 -25.98
CA ASP A 50 12.30 0.24 -25.98
C ASP A 50 11.60 1.30 -26.87
N LEU A 51 10.28 1.45 -26.72
CA LEU A 51 9.52 2.62 -27.17
C LEU A 51 8.66 3.27 -26.07
N SER A 52 8.64 2.69 -24.87
CA SER A 52 7.94 3.21 -23.68
C SER A 52 8.87 3.86 -22.64
N LEU A 53 10.19 3.74 -22.79
CA LEU A 53 11.19 4.29 -21.85
C LEU A 53 11.60 5.75 -22.13
N LEU A 54 11.18 6.33 -23.26
CA LEU A 54 11.47 7.74 -23.57
C LEU A 54 10.54 8.76 -22.90
N PHE A 55 9.50 8.31 -22.18
CA PHE A 55 8.51 9.21 -21.55
C PHE A 55 8.46 9.16 -20.02
N PHE A 56 9.13 8.20 -19.38
CA PHE A 56 9.22 8.12 -17.92
C PHE A 56 10.68 7.90 -17.53
N GLY A 57 11.23 8.77 -16.67
CA GLY A 57 12.41 8.42 -15.89
C GLY A 57 12.17 7.07 -15.20
N HIS A 58 13.24 6.29 -14.98
CA HIS A 58 13.21 4.94 -14.44
C HIS A 58 11.98 4.67 -13.57
N TRP A 59 11.21 3.61 -13.82
CA TRP A 59 9.99 3.25 -13.07
C TRP A 59 10.17 3.24 -11.53
N ASN A 60 11.42 3.12 -11.08
CA ASN A 60 11.89 3.30 -9.71
C ASN A 60 11.68 4.70 -9.11
N ASP A 61 11.38 5.72 -9.92
CA ASP A 61 11.22 7.12 -9.48
C ASP A 61 9.75 7.54 -9.27
N ILE A 62 8.81 6.60 -9.41
CA ILE A 62 7.39 6.87 -9.25
C ILE A 62 7.00 6.88 -7.77
N ASP A 63 6.50 8.04 -7.31
CA ASP A 63 5.87 8.19 -5.99
C ASP A 63 4.60 7.32 -5.89
N ILE A 64 4.53 6.49 -4.87
CA ILE A 64 3.40 5.59 -4.58
C ILE A 64 2.12 6.37 -4.26
N ILE A 65 2.25 7.51 -3.58
CA ILE A 65 1.13 8.35 -3.13
C ILE A 65 0.72 9.30 -4.26
N PHE A 66 1.69 9.81 -5.03
CA PHE A 66 1.46 10.76 -6.11
C PHE A 66 2.00 10.28 -7.46
N PRO A 67 1.44 9.19 -8.02
CA PRO A 67 1.93 8.65 -9.27
C PRO A 67 1.68 9.62 -10.45
N PRO A 68 2.60 9.69 -11.43
CA PRO A 68 2.43 10.51 -12.62
C PRO A 68 1.33 9.94 -13.53
N SER A 69 0.86 10.74 -14.48
CA SER A 69 -0.05 10.25 -15.54
C SER A 69 0.73 9.43 -16.57
N LEU A 70 0.09 8.36 -17.08
CA LEU A 70 0.62 7.48 -18.11
C LEU A 70 0.39 7.99 -19.54
N ASN A 71 -0.22 9.18 -19.70
CA ASN A 71 -0.43 9.86 -21.00
C ASN A 71 -1.13 9.00 -22.08
N GLY A 72 -2.05 8.11 -21.68
CA GLY A 72 -2.85 7.34 -22.62
C GLY A 72 -4.08 6.71 -21.97
N SER A 73 -5.20 6.65 -22.70
CA SER A 73 -6.48 6.18 -22.14
C SER A 73 -6.49 4.68 -21.86
N LEU A 74 -5.70 3.90 -22.60
CA LEU A 74 -5.62 2.45 -22.43
C LEU A 74 -4.82 2.09 -21.18
N GLU A 75 -3.67 2.74 -21.02
CA GLU A 75 -2.76 2.62 -19.90
C GLU A 75 -3.50 3.06 -18.62
N GLU A 76 -4.11 4.24 -18.62
CA GLU A 76 -4.87 4.72 -17.46
C GLU A 76 -6.07 3.83 -17.10
N SER A 77 -6.72 3.26 -18.11
CA SER A 77 -7.82 2.31 -17.94
C SER A 77 -7.36 1.03 -17.25
N GLN A 78 -6.27 0.45 -17.74
CA GLN A 78 -5.69 -0.78 -17.19
C GLN A 78 -5.17 -0.55 -15.76
N ARG A 79 -4.54 0.60 -15.49
CA ARG A 79 -4.11 1.02 -14.15
C ARG A 79 -5.29 1.06 -13.18
N LEU A 80 -6.36 1.77 -13.56
CA LEU A 80 -7.54 1.85 -12.71
C LEU A 80 -8.20 0.47 -12.56
N THR A 81 -8.23 -0.34 -13.61
CA THR A 81 -8.83 -1.69 -13.56
C THR A 81 -8.06 -2.59 -12.61
N GLU A 82 -6.74 -2.52 -12.57
CA GLU A 82 -5.90 -3.28 -11.63
C GLU A 82 -6.18 -2.87 -10.17
N PHE A 83 -6.26 -1.56 -9.89
CA PHE A 83 -6.69 -1.06 -8.58
C PHE A 83 -8.06 -1.61 -8.17
N LEU A 84 -9.03 -1.59 -9.09
CA LEU A 84 -10.41 -1.99 -8.84
C LEU A 84 -10.60 -3.51 -8.74
N ALA A 85 -9.71 -4.29 -9.37
CA ALA A 85 -9.77 -5.75 -9.38
C ALA A 85 -9.35 -6.38 -8.03
N ARG A 86 -8.63 -5.65 -7.18
CA ARG A 86 -8.15 -6.13 -5.88
C ARG A 86 -8.76 -5.33 -4.72
N PRO A 87 -9.94 -5.72 -4.21
CA PRO A 87 -10.51 -5.11 -3.00
C PRO A 87 -9.50 -5.09 -1.86
N GLN A 88 -9.35 -3.94 -1.21
CA GLN A 88 -8.46 -3.75 -0.07
C GLN A 88 -9.06 -4.27 1.23
N TYR A 89 -10.40 -4.33 1.31
CA TYR A 89 -11.12 -4.83 2.47
C TYR A 89 -12.01 -6.02 2.11
N LYS A 90 -11.92 -7.09 2.90
CA LYS A 90 -12.69 -8.32 2.75
C LYS A 90 -13.78 -8.39 3.82
N CYS A 91 -14.97 -7.90 3.47
CA CYS A 91 -16.12 -7.94 4.37
C CYS A 91 -16.59 -9.38 4.64
N ALA A 92 -16.79 -9.73 5.91
CA ALA A 92 -17.28 -11.06 6.30
C ALA A 92 -18.72 -11.32 5.86
N THR A 93 -19.58 -10.29 5.90
CA THR A 93 -21.00 -10.37 5.53
C THR A 93 -21.38 -9.29 4.53
N LYS A 94 -21.26 -9.63 3.25
CA LYS A 94 -21.50 -8.73 2.12
C LYS A 94 -22.92 -8.90 1.59
N THR A 95 -23.71 -7.83 1.61
CA THR A 95 -25.09 -7.80 1.08
C THR A 95 -25.20 -6.90 -0.14
N ARG A 96 -25.88 -7.36 -1.19
CA ARG A 96 -26.16 -6.56 -2.39
C ARG A 96 -27.47 -5.80 -2.23
N VAL A 97 -27.48 -4.52 -2.55
CA VAL A 97 -28.63 -3.62 -2.43
C VAL A 97 -28.92 -2.99 -3.78
N GLY A 98 -30.17 -3.10 -4.24
CA GLY A 98 -30.59 -2.70 -5.61
C GLY A 98 -30.57 -3.87 -6.59
N VAL A 99 -30.89 -3.58 -7.87
CA VAL A 99 -31.02 -4.60 -8.92
C VAL A 99 -30.03 -4.37 -10.07
N GLY A 100 -29.48 -5.47 -10.60
CA GLY A 100 -28.60 -5.43 -11.76
C GLY A 100 -27.33 -4.61 -11.52
N PHE A 101 -26.90 -3.85 -12.54
CA PHE A 101 -25.77 -2.92 -12.43
C PHE A 101 -26.08 -1.72 -11.52
N GLU A 102 -27.35 -1.42 -11.27
CA GLU A 102 -27.72 -0.29 -10.41
C GLU A 102 -27.52 -0.59 -8.91
N SER A 103 -26.97 -1.77 -8.58
CA SER A 103 -26.75 -2.22 -7.21
C SER A 103 -25.40 -1.78 -6.63
N PHE A 104 -25.32 -1.81 -5.30
CA PHE A 104 -24.08 -1.67 -4.55
C PHE A 104 -23.98 -2.77 -3.49
N PHE A 105 -22.80 -2.92 -2.89
CA PHE A 105 -22.60 -3.82 -1.78
C PHE A 105 -22.41 -3.06 -0.47
N ILE A 106 -23.07 -3.55 0.58
CA ILE A 106 -22.95 -3.07 1.95
C ILE A 106 -22.32 -4.15 2.81
N CYS A 107 -21.41 -3.76 3.69
CA CYS A 107 -20.86 -4.60 4.73
C CYS A 107 -21.72 -4.53 6.00
N ALA A 108 -22.18 -5.68 6.49
CA ALA A 108 -23.10 -5.81 7.62
C ALA A 108 -22.43 -6.39 8.88
N GLU A 109 -21.19 -5.99 9.17
CA GLU A 109 -20.46 -6.52 10.32
C GLU A 109 -21.04 -6.02 11.66
N GLY A 110 -21.23 -6.96 12.61
CA GLY A 110 -21.55 -6.66 14.02
C GLY A 110 -23.01 -6.40 14.38
N ASN A 111 -23.90 -6.08 13.44
CA ASN A 111 -25.31 -5.79 13.75
C ASN A 111 -26.28 -6.84 13.20
N LYS A 112 -26.97 -7.55 14.10
CA LYS A 112 -28.11 -8.45 13.77
C LYS A 112 -29.32 -7.70 13.19
N SER A 113 -29.32 -6.38 13.27
CA SER A 113 -30.32 -5.48 12.71
C SER A 113 -29.65 -4.69 11.58
N ASN A 114 -29.88 -5.12 10.34
CA ASN A 114 -29.40 -4.47 9.10
C ASN A 114 -30.03 -3.08 8.84
N THR A 115 -30.58 -2.41 9.86
CA THR A 115 -31.23 -1.11 9.68
C THR A 115 -30.20 0.00 9.79
N LEU A 116 -29.89 0.63 8.66
CA LEU A 116 -29.06 1.85 8.60
C LEU A 116 -29.75 2.96 9.40
N SER A 117 -29.03 3.68 10.25
CA SER A 117 -29.62 4.75 11.05
C SER A 117 -29.77 6.03 10.22
N HIS A 118 -28.68 6.47 9.58
CA HIS A 118 -28.63 7.74 8.87
C HIS A 118 -27.84 7.59 7.56
N VAL A 119 -28.48 7.96 6.44
CA VAL A 119 -27.89 7.86 5.10
C VAL A 119 -27.85 9.23 4.43
N ALA A 120 -26.68 9.57 3.86
CA ALA A 120 -26.53 10.71 2.98
C ALA A 120 -26.69 10.28 1.52
N PHE A 121 -27.43 11.04 0.73
CA PHE A 121 -27.58 10.81 -0.71
C PHE A 121 -27.34 12.10 -1.46
N LEU A 122 -26.21 12.19 -2.17
CA LEU A 122 -25.86 13.30 -3.03
C LEU A 122 -25.94 12.83 -4.47
N SER A 123 -26.89 13.34 -5.24
CA SER A 123 -26.97 13.08 -6.68
C SER A 123 -27.27 14.35 -7.44
N GLY A 124 -26.52 14.60 -8.51
CA GLY A 124 -26.85 15.65 -9.48
C GLY A 124 -27.90 15.21 -10.49
N MET A 125 -28.30 13.93 -10.55
CA MET A 125 -29.24 13.45 -11.55
C MET A 125 -30.69 13.67 -11.10
N SER A 126 -31.46 14.42 -11.88
CA SER A 126 -32.87 14.68 -11.59
C SER A 126 -33.83 13.56 -11.99
N LEU A 127 -33.43 12.72 -12.96
CA LEU A 127 -34.25 11.65 -13.54
C LEU A 127 -33.47 10.34 -13.51
N ARG A 128 -33.68 9.53 -12.47
CA ARG A 128 -33.30 8.11 -12.51
C ARG A 128 -34.51 7.31 -12.95
N SER A 129 -34.35 6.43 -13.93
CA SER A 129 -35.41 5.47 -14.29
C SER A 129 -35.48 4.30 -13.30
N ASP A 130 -34.49 4.15 -12.42
CA ASP A 130 -34.36 3.02 -11.49
C ASP A 130 -34.14 3.52 -10.04
N THR A 131 -35.18 3.36 -9.22
CA THR A 131 -35.20 3.65 -7.78
C THR A 131 -34.94 2.40 -6.93
N SER A 132 -34.64 1.25 -7.52
CA SER A 132 -34.52 -0.02 -6.81
C SER A 132 -33.49 0.02 -5.68
N TYR A 133 -32.40 0.76 -5.87
CA TYR A 133 -31.40 1.00 -4.83
C TYR A 133 -31.95 1.82 -3.66
N LEU A 134 -32.67 2.91 -3.94
CA LEU A 134 -33.28 3.77 -2.92
C LEU A 134 -34.34 3.02 -2.11
N HIS A 135 -35.20 2.24 -2.78
CA HIS A 135 -36.22 1.44 -2.10
C HIS A 135 -35.64 0.27 -1.29
N ALA A 136 -34.53 -0.31 -1.75
CA ALA A 136 -33.88 -1.39 -1.02
C ALA A 136 -33.17 -0.87 0.26
N LEU A 137 -32.81 0.42 0.30
CA LEU A 137 -32.32 1.08 1.50
C LEU A 137 -33.50 1.53 2.37
N THR A 138 -33.59 1.01 3.58
CA THR A 138 -34.64 1.38 4.56
C THR A 138 -34.02 2.02 5.81
N PRO A 139 -33.39 3.21 5.70
CA PRO A 139 -32.80 3.86 6.85
C PRO A 139 -33.84 4.57 7.70
N LYS A 140 -33.48 4.93 8.94
CA LYS A 140 -34.35 5.74 9.81
C LYS A 140 -34.40 7.21 9.38
N LYS A 141 -33.27 7.74 8.90
CA LYS A 141 -33.13 9.13 8.45
C LYS A 141 -32.37 9.21 7.11
N TRP A 142 -32.84 10.08 6.23
CA TRP A 142 -32.19 10.52 5.01
C TRP A 142 -31.74 11.97 5.12
N THR A 143 -30.53 12.27 4.62
CA THR A 143 -30.14 13.63 4.22
C THR A 143 -29.86 13.61 2.72
N LEU A 144 -30.71 14.29 1.95
CA LEU A 144 -30.69 14.29 0.50
C LEU A 144 -30.14 15.62 -0.01
N PHE A 145 -29.25 15.55 -1.02
CA PHE A 145 -28.82 16.68 -1.81
C PHE A 145 -29.11 16.38 -3.27
N VAL A 146 -30.17 16.98 -3.80
CA VAL A 146 -30.73 16.63 -5.11
C VAL A 146 -31.21 17.88 -5.85
N PRO A 147 -31.36 17.83 -7.19
CA PRO A 147 -32.00 18.89 -7.95
C PRO A 147 -33.45 19.13 -7.50
N ASP A 148 -33.97 20.32 -7.79
CA ASP A 148 -35.36 20.70 -7.48
C ASP A 148 -36.42 19.87 -8.24
N ASP A 149 -36.03 19.26 -9.37
CA ASP A 149 -36.87 18.38 -10.17
C ASP A 149 -36.68 16.87 -9.86
N PHE A 150 -36.10 16.53 -8.70
CA PHE A 150 -35.97 15.14 -8.27
C PHE A 150 -37.33 14.53 -7.89
N VAL A 151 -37.79 13.56 -8.67
CA VAL A 151 -39.17 13.03 -8.62
C VAL A 151 -39.39 11.96 -7.52
N HIS A 152 -38.31 11.40 -6.97
CA HIS A 152 -38.38 10.21 -6.11
C HIS A 152 -38.36 10.52 -4.60
N LEU A 153 -38.73 11.73 -4.19
CA LEU A 153 -38.83 12.06 -2.76
C LEU A 153 -39.96 11.28 -2.09
N ASP A 154 -41.11 11.17 -2.78
CA ASP A 154 -42.30 10.48 -2.28
C ASP A 154 -42.09 8.95 -2.19
N ASP A 155 -41.08 8.43 -2.88
CA ASP A 155 -40.73 7.01 -2.98
C ASP A 155 -39.95 6.49 -1.76
N LEU A 156 -39.47 7.38 -0.87
CA LEU A 156 -38.56 7.05 0.24
C LEU A 156 -39.26 6.59 1.54
N GLY A 157 -40.58 6.42 1.52
CA GLY A 157 -41.36 5.82 2.61
C GLY A 157 -41.45 6.69 3.87
N ALA A 158 -41.62 6.05 5.04
CA ALA A 158 -41.89 6.72 6.33
C ALA A 158 -40.62 7.17 7.10
N ALA A 159 -39.47 7.26 6.42
CA ALA A 159 -38.24 7.73 7.04
C ALA A 159 -38.28 9.23 7.33
N ASP A 160 -37.47 9.70 8.27
CA ASP A 160 -37.23 11.14 8.45
C ASP A 160 -36.38 11.64 7.27
N ILE A 161 -36.81 12.68 6.56
CA ILE A 161 -36.17 13.13 5.32
C ILE A 161 -35.81 14.62 5.45
N GLU A 162 -34.51 14.89 5.38
CA GLU A 162 -33.94 16.22 5.29
C GLU A 162 -33.50 16.47 3.85
N VAL A 163 -34.16 17.40 3.14
CA VAL A 163 -33.87 17.69 1.73
C VAL A 163 -33.15 19.02 1.57
N ASN A 164 -32.01 18.99 0.89
CA ASN A 164 -31.21 20.14 0.50
C ASN A 164 -31.22 20.25 -1.02
N TYR A 165 -31.93 21.23 -1.57
CA TYR A 165 -32.03 21.37 -3.02
C TYR A 165 -30.78 22.04 -3.62
N LEU A 166 -30.19 21.41 -4.63
CA LEU A 166 -29.01 21.90 -5.36
C LEU A 166 -29.41 22.96 -6.40
N MET A 167 -29.97 24.09 -5.95
CA MET A 167 -30.56 25.13 -6.82
C MET A 167 -29.58 25.72 -7.84
N ASN A 168 -28.29 25.81 -7.48
CA ASN A 168 -27.24 26.37 -8.35
C ASN A 168 -26.81 25.40 -9.46
N LEU A 169 -26.98 24.09 -9.25
CA LEU A 169 -26.59 23.09 -10.24
C LEU A 169 -27.39 23.22 -11.53
N ARG A 170 -28.68 23.61 -11.42
CA ARG A 170 -29.57 23.82 -12.56
C ARG A 170 -29.22 25.03 -13.43
N ASN A 171 -28.67 26.09 -12.82
CA ASN A 171 -28.51 27.40 -13.45
C ASN A 171 -27.07 27.73 -13.85
N SER A 172 -26.10 27.23 -13.09
CA SER A 172 -24.67 27.55 -13.26
C SER A 172 -23.76 26.32 -13.33
N ASP A 173 -24.30 25.11 -13.36
CA ASP A 173 -23.54 23.84 -13.27
C ASP A 173 -22.57 23.81 -12.07
N ASP A 174 -22.90 24.56 -11.02
CA ASP A 174 -22.03 24.77 -9.87
C ASP A 174 -22.53 23.95 -8.68
N TRP A 175 -21.66 23.09 -8.17
CA TRP A 175 -21.86 22.41 -6.91
C TRP A 175 -21.55 23.43 -5.81
N ASN A 176 -22.58 23.94 -5.12
CA ASN A 176 -22.33 24.79 -3.95
C ASN A 176 -21.77 23.93 -2.81
N ILE A 177 -20.46 23.73 -2.83
CA ILE A 177 -19.76 22.86 -1.86
C ILE A 177 -19.92 23.40 -0.45
N GLY A 178 -20.02 24.73 -0.26
CA GLY A 178 -20.20 25.33 1.06
C GLY A 178 -21.45 24.80 1.77
N ASP A 179 -22.61 24.87 1.10
CA ASP A 179 -23.88 24.40 1.64
C ASP A 179 -23.84 22.88 1.91
N ILE A 180 -23.22 22.11 1.02
CA ILE A 180 -23.06 20.66 1.20
C ILE A 180 -22.17 20.38 2.41
N SER A 181 -21.01 21.04 2.49
CA SER A 181 -20.04 20.91 3.57
C SER A 181 -20.65 21.25 4.92
N ASP A 182 -21.39 22.35 5.03
CA ASP A 182 -22.02 22.77 6.29
C ASP A 182 -23.06 21.75 6.76
N ALA A 183 -23.88 21.22 5.84
CA ALA A 183 -24.91 20.24 6.16
C ALA A 183 -24.35 18.85 6.51
N VAL A 184 -23.24 18.42 5.90
CA VAL A 184 -22.63 17.11 6.22
C VAL A 184 -21.72 17.15 7.45
N ASN A 185 -21.10 18.30 7.77
CA ASN A 185 -20.09 18.42 8.83
C ASN A 185 -20.64 18.13 10.25
N SER A 186 -21.93 18.41 10.49
CA SER A 186 -22.56 18.18 11.81
C SER A 186 -23.02 16.74 12.04
N ASN A 187 -23.02 15.89 11.00
CA ASN A 187 -23.68 14.60 11.03
C ASN A 187 -22.69 13.43 10.89
N LYS A 188 -23.08 12.26 11.40
CA LYS A 188 -22.37 10.99 11.16
C LYS A 188 -23.30 10.04 10.42
N TYR A 189 -22.83 9.50 9.31
CA TYR A 189 -23.62 8.66 8.44
C TYR A 189 -23.15 7.21 8.51
N ASP A 190 -24.08 6.26 8.47
CA ASP A 190 -23.72 4.85 8.28
C ASP A 190 -23.34 4.58 6.82
N LEU A 191 -23.97 5.30 5.89
CA LEU A 191 -23.72 5.19 4.45
C LEU A 191 -23.85 6.56 3.79
N ALA A 192 -22.97 6.86 2.84
CA ALA A 192 -23.13 7.98 1.93
C ALA A 192 -23.09 7.51 0.47
N PHE A 193 -24.05 7.96 -0.33
CA PHE A 193 -24.09 7.74 -1.78
C PHE A 193 -23.71 9.03 -2.49
N LEU A 194 -22.72 8.96 -3.39
CA LEU A 194 -22.18 10.09 -4.14
C LEU A 194 -22.26 9.82 -5.65
N GLU A 195 -23.08 10.61 -6.34
CA GLU A 195 -23.18 10.65 -7.81
C GLU A 195 -23.09 12.12 -8.26
N LEU A 196 -21.86 12.55 -8.58
CA LEU A 196 -21.56 13.97 -8.78
C LEU A 196 -21.72 14.43 -10.24
N TYR A 197 -22.65 13.78 -10.96
CA TYR A 197 -22.95 14.08 -12.37
C TYR A 197 -24.37 14.63 -12.49
N TYR A 198 -24.57 15.60 -13.39
CA TYR A 198 -25.88 16.23 -13.61
C TYR A 198 -26.50 15.81 -14.95
N SER A 199 -27.82 15.62 -14.95
CA SER A 199 -28.60 15.23 -16.14
C SER A 199 -28.82 16.44 -17.06
N GLN A 200 -28.13 16.47 -18.20
CA GLN A 200 -28.30 17.53 -19.19
C GLN A 200 -29.70 17.48 -19.83
N LYS A 201 -30.56 18.45 -19.51
CA LYS A 201 -31.70 18.79 -20.39
C LYS A 201 -31.12 19.25 -21.73
N ARG A 202 -31.50 18.54 -22.81
CA ARG A 202 -31.07 18.74 -24.20
C ARG A 202 -30.99 20.24 -24.56
N GLY A 203 -29.79 20.76 -24.77
CA GLY A 203 -29.61 22.13 -25.29
C GLY A 203 -28.29 22.85 -24.95
N TYR A 204 -27.45 22.33 -24.05
CA TYR A 204 -26.23 23.01 -23.61
C TYR A 204 -24.97 22.65 -24.41
N LYS A 205 -24.01 23.58 -24.45
CA LYS A 205 -22.77 23.50 -25.23
C LYS A 205 -21.83 22.42 -24.69
N PHE A 206 -21.36 21.53 -25.58
CA PHE A 206 -20.51 20.36 -25.32
C PHE A 206 -19.31 20.61 -24.39
N ASN A 207 -18.70 21.81 -24.45
CA ASN A 207 -17.50 22.14 -23.67
C ASN A 207 -17.75 22.28 -22.14
N GLN A 208 -18.98 22.54 -21.70
CA GLN A 208 -19.32 22.60 -20.27
C GLN A 208 -19.56 21.20 -19.66
N ALA A 209 -19.97 20.24 -20.48
CA ALA A 209 -20.12 18.83 -20.11
C ALA A 209 -18.78 18.19 -19.68
N GLU A 210 -17.73 18.50 -20.45
CA GLU A 210 -16.38 17.95 -20.29
C GLU A 210 -15.77 18.26 -18.93
N ASN A 211 -16.10 19.44 -18.37
CA ASN A 211 -15.62 19.88 -17.05
C ASN A 211 -16.22 19.06 -15.90
N GLN A 212 -17.41 18.47 -16.05
CA GLN A 212 -18.05 17.72 -14.96
C GLN A 212 -17.27 16.44 -14.62
N TRP A 213 -16.82 15.69 -15.63
CA TRP A 213 -16.02 14.48 -15.41
C TRP A 213 -14.64 14.78 -14.82
N VAL A 214 -14.04 15.90 -15.20
CA VAL A 214 -12.74 16.36 -14.67
C VAL A 214 -12.87 16.86 -13.22
N ASN A 215 -13.98 17.52 -12.88
CA ASN A 215 -14.18 18.10 -11.56
C ASN A 215 -14.70 17.09 -10.52
N ALA A 216 -15.41 16.04 -10.91
CA ALA A 216 -16.00 15.05 -10.00
C ALA A 216 -14.99 14.43 -9.01
N PRO A 217 -13.77 14.00 -9.42
CA PRO A 217 -12.76 13.52 -8.47
C PRO A 217 -12.40 14.56 -7.40
N LYS A 218 -12.23 15.84 -7.80
CA LYS A 218 -11.89 16.93 -6.87
C LYS A 218 -13.03 17.23 -5.91
N LEU A 219 -14.26 17.23 -6.42
CA LEU A 219 -15.47 17.45 -5.62
C LEU A 219 -15.62 16.37 -4.54
N ILE A 220 -15.39 15.09 -4.88
CA ILE A 220 -15.47 14.00 -3.90
C ILE A 220 -14.48 14.21 -2.76
N LEU A 221 -13.22 14.56 -3.06
CA LEU A 221 -12.21 14.78 -2.03
C LEU A 221 -12.57 15.97 -1.13
N THR A 222 -13.11 17.05 -1.71
CA THR A 222 -13.54 18.23 -0.95
C THR A 222 -14.72 17.90 -0.02
N ILE A 223 -15.68 17.09 -0.48
CA ILE A 223 -16.80 16.63 0.34
C ILE A 223 -16.31 15.74 1.50
N LEU A 224 -15.34 14.85 1.23
CA LEU A 224 -14.79 13.93 2.23
C LEU A 224 -13.98 14.61 3.35
N GLU A 225 -13.56 15.88 3.18
CA GLU A 225 -12.99 16.67 4.28
C GLU A 225 -13.98 16.88 5.44
N ARG A 226 -15.28 16.84 5.15
CA ARG A 226 -16.36 17.13 6.10
C ARG A 226 -17.31 15.97 6.31
N LEU A 227 -17.54 15.15 5.28
CA LEU A 227 -18.45 14.02 5.32
C LEU A 227 -17.86 12.87 6.13
N LYS A 228 -18.52 12.48 7.22
CA LYS A 228 -18.14 11.33 8.05
C LYS A 228 -19.11 10.18 7.84
N ALA A 229 -18.77 9.26 6.94
CA ALA A 229 -19.57 8.09 6.63
C ALA A 229 -18.81 6.77 6.87
N LYS A 230 -19.43 5.78 7.50
CA LYS A 230 -18.79 4.45 7.68
C LYS A 230 -18.62 3.71 6.35
N GLN A 231 -19.55 3.89 5.43
CA GLN A 231 -19.51 3.29 4.10
C GLN A 231 -19.79 4.35 3.03
N LEU A 232 -19.18 4.20 1.87
CA LEU A 232 -19.29 5.14 0.76
C LEU A 232 -19.60 4.41 -0.54
N HIS A 233 -20.64 4.83 -1.24
CA HIS A 233 -20.99 4.36 -2.57
C HIS A 233 -20.75 5.46 -3.58
N VAL A 234 -19.89 5.21 -4.55
CA VAL A 234 -19.47 6.19 -5.54
C VAL A 234 -19.83 5.69 -6.94
N VAL A 235 -20.50 6.53 -7.71
CA VAL A 235 -20.66 6.36 -9.15
C VAL A 235 -19.56 7.13 -9.86
N VAL A 236 -18.88 6.48 -10.80
CA VAL A 236 -17.84 7.07 -11.63
C VAL A 236 -18.26 6.93 -13.08
N ASP A 237 -18.47 8.05 -13.76
CA ASP A 237 -18.59 8.13 -15.21
C ASP A 237 -17.31 8.73 -15.79
N VAL A 238 -16.74 8.06 -16.79
CA VAL A 238 -15.49 8.46 -17.44
C VAL A 238 -15.75 9.43 -18.61
N GLY A 239 -16.99 9.50 -19.08
CA GLY A 239 -17.37 10.40 -20.18
C GLY A 239 -16.80 9.97 -21.54
N PRO A 240 -16.57 10.91 -22.47
CA PRO A 240 -16.21 10.61 -23.84
C PRO A 240 -14.76 10.11 -23.98
N PRO A 241 -14.45 9.31 -25.01
CA PRO A 241 -13.12 8.72 -25.20
C PRO A 241 -11.96 9.73 -25.23
N LYS A 242 -12.21 10.96 -25.71
CA LYS A 242 -11.20 12.00 -25.90
C LYS A 242 -10.52 12.44 -24.59
N THR A 243 -11.27 12.47 -23.48
CA THR A 243 -10.78 12.88 -22.15
C THR A 243 -10.57 11.73 -21.21
N ALA A 244 -10.92 10.51 -21.62
CA ALA A 244 -10.95 9.34 -20.76
C ALA A 244 -9.63 9.13 -20.00
N GLY A 245 -8.47 9.25 -20.68
CA GLY A 245 -7.17 9.07 -20.02
C GLY A 245 -6.94 10.04 -18.86
N HIS A 246 -7.23 11.33 -19.06
CA HIS A 246 -7.08 12.33 -18.00
C HIS A 246 -8.08 12.12 -16.86
N VAL A 247 -9.34 11.82 -17.18
CA VAL A 247 -10.37 11.57 -16.17
C VAL A 247 -10.05 10.32 -15.34
N LEU A 248 -9.61 9.23 -15.98
CA LEU A 248 -9.18 8.00 -15.30
C LEU A 248 -7.99 8.26 -14.37
N TYR A 249 -7.01 9.05 -14.81
CA TYR A 249 -5.90 9.47 -13.97
C TYR A 249 -6.36 10.20 -12.70
N LEU A 250 -7.27 11.18 -12.86
CA LEU A 250 -7.76 11.96 -11.73
C LEU A 250 -8.55 11.10 -10.74
N TRP A 251 -9.39 10.19 -11.22
CA TRP A 251 -10.09 9.23 -10.37
C TRP A 251 -9.14 8.29 -9.66
N TYR A 252 -8.15 7.76 -10.36
CA TYR A 252 -7.13 6.90 -9.76
C TYR A 252 -6.41 7.61 -8.60
N ARG A 253 -5.98 8.86 -8.81
CA ARG A 253 -5.40 9.67 -7.73
C ARG A 253 -6.37 9.92 -6.59
N ALA A 254 -7.63 10.24 -6.90
CA ALA A 254 -8.64 10.43 -5.87
C ALA A 254 -8.84 9.17 -5.02
N PHE A 255 -8.84 7.96 -5.62
CA PHE A 255 -8.95 6.72 -4.84
C PHE A 255 -7.73 6.44 -3.97
N LEU A 256 -6.51 6.76 -4.43
CA LEU A 256 -5.33 6.69 -3.58
C LEU A 256 -5.42 7.67 -2.40
N THR A 257 -5.87 8.91 -2.64
CA THR A 257 -6.08 9.91 -1.59
C THR A 257 -7.19 9.46 -0.62
N MET A 258 -8.28 8.90 -1.13
CA MET A 258 -9.35 8.32 -0.30
C MET A 258 -8.82 7.22 0.62
N PHE A 259 -7.95 6.34 0.12
CA PHE A 259 -7.33 5.29 0.92
C PHE A 259 -6.35 5.85 1.96
N TYR A 260 -5.34 6.62 1.53
CA TYR A 260 -4.25 7.03 2.43
C TYR A 260 -4.62 8.18 3.38
N GLN A 261 -5.42 9.15 2.91
CA GLN A 261 -5.72 10.36 3.68
C GLN A 261 -7.07 10.27 4.39
N TYR A 262 -8.10 9.74 3.72
CA TYR A 262 -9.47 9.70 4.27
C TYR A 262 -9.84 8.35 4.90
N GLY A 263 -8.99 7.32 4.78
CA GLY A 263 -9.21 6.01 5.37
C GLY A 263 -10.39 5.25 4.77
N TYR A 264 -10.58 5.32 3.45
CA TYR A 264 -11.59 4.57 2.70
C TYR A 264 -10.96 3.48 1.83
N ALA A 265 -11.29 2.22 2.12
CA ALA A 265 -10.78 1.05 1.42
C ALA A 265 -11.83 0.50 0.46
N LEU A 266 -11.40 0.12 -0.75
CA LEU A 266 -12.29 -0.48 -1.72
C LEU A 266 -12.73 -1.86 -1.23
N MET A 267 -14.03 -2.08 -1.15
CA MET A 267 -14.63 -3.38 -0.86
C MET A 267 -15.16 -4.06 -2.13
N ASN A 268 -15.66 -3.28 -3.09
CA ASN A 268 -16.18 -3.82 -4.35
C ASN A 268 -16.16 -2.79 -5.48
N ALA A 269 -15.98 -3.27 -6.71
CA ALA A 269 -16.17 -2.51 -7.93
C ALA A 269 -17.04 -3.28 -8.92
N GLU A 270 -18.03 -2.61 -9.52
CA GLU A 270 -18.76 -3.10 -10.69
C GLU A 270 -18.51 -2.17 -11.87
N THR A 271 -18.51 -2.71 -13.10
CA THR A 271 -18.24 -1.94 -14.31
C THR A 271 -19.32 -2.16 -15.37
N LYS A 272 -19.58 -1.13 -16.16
CA LYS A 272 -20.49 -1.16 -17.31
C LYS A 272 -19.86 -0.41 -18.49
N GLY A 273 -20.15 -0.88 -19.70
CA GLY A 273 -19.60 -0.32 -20.93
C GLY A 273 -18.24 -0.91 -21.30
N MET A 274 -17.52 -0.23 -22.19
CA MET A 274 -16.19 -0.66 -22.63
C MET A 274 -15.14 0.11 -21.83
N CYS A 275 -14.64 -0.51 -20.76
CA CYS A 275 -13.72 0.13 -19.84
C CYS A 275 -12.25 -0.25 -20.02
N ASN A 276 -11.91 -1.33 -20.75
CA ASN A 276 -10.57 -1.97 -20.74
C ASN A 276 -9.80 -1.89 -22.08
N ARG A 277 -10.35 -1.25 -23.12
CA ARG A 277 -9.73 -1.13 -24.45
C ARG A 277 -9.88 0.26 -25.02
N ILE A 278 -11.03 0.50 -25.66
CA ILE A 278 -11.46 1.83 -26.09
C ILE A 278 -12.46 2.26 -25.05
N VAL A 279 -12.07 3.23 -24.23
CA VAL A 279 -12.90 3.71 -23.14
C VAL A 279 -14.12 4.41 -23.74
N GLN A 280 -15.28 3.76 -23.65
CA GLN A 280 -16.52 4.25 -24.23
C GLN A 280 -17.70 3.89 -23.34
N ASN A 281 -18.46 4.92 -22.95
CA ASN A 281 -19.61 4.80 -22.03
C ASN A 281 -19.23 3.99 -20.77
N CYS A 282 -18.01 4.20 -20.27
CA CYS A 282 -17.47 3.45 -19.16
C CYS A 282 -17.96 4.05 -17.84
N GLN A 283 -18.60 3.21 -17.04
CA GLN A 283 -19.11 3.59 -15.73
C GLN A 283 -18.66 2.56 -14.69
N TYR A 284 -18.21 3.04 -13.53
CA TYR A 284 -17.89 2.22 -12.37
C TYR A 284 -18.85 2.52 -11.23
N ARG A 285 -19.16 1.48 -10.45
CA ARG A 285 -19.87 1.58 -9.18
C ARG A 285 -19.04 0.96 -8.09
N LEU A 286 -18.63 1.81 -7.16
CA LEU A 286 -17.62 1.49 -6.19
C LEU A 286 -18.24 1.54 -4.80
N SER A 287 -17.98 0.50 -4.01
CA SER A 287 -18.34 0.44 -2.60
C SER A 287 -17.06 0.48 -1.77
N PHE A 288 -16.95 1.47 -0.90
CA PHE A 288 -15.85 1.65 0.03
C PHE A 288 -16.34 1.54 1.48
N ILE A 289 -15.42 1.19 2.37
CA ILE A 289 -15.63 1.15 3.81
C ILE A 289 -14.57 1.99 4.51
N GLN A 290 -14.96 2.70 5.56
CA GLN A 290 -14.03 3.37 6.46
C GLN A 290 -13.24 2.31 7.22
N HIS A 291 -11.92 2.46 7.27
CA HIS A 291 -11.04 1.46 7.87
C HIS A 291 -9.93 2.10 8.70
N GLU A 292 -9.38 1.27 9.58
CA GLU A 292 -8.04 1.47 10.12
C GLU A 292 -7.03 0.78 9.18
N ILE A 293 -5.80 1.30 9.05
CA ILE A 293 -4.78 0.66 8.18
C ILE A 293 -4.46 -0.77 8.66
N ASP A 294 -4.80 -1.07 9.90
CA ASP A 294 -4.53 -2.36 10.54
C ASP A 294 -5.37 -3.51 9.98
N GLU A 295 -6.48 -3.17 9.30
CA GLU A 295 -7.50 -4.12 8.86
C GLU A 295 -7.55 -4.32 7.33
N VAL A 296 -6.69 -3.62 6.56
CA VAL A 296 -6.76 -3.60 5.10
C VAL A 296 -5.43 -3.88 4.42
N GLU A 297 -5.52 -4.44 3.21
CA GLU A 297 -4.38 -4.55 2.31
C GLU A 297 -4.22 -3.23 1.54
N PRO A 298 -2.99 -2.69 1.37
CA PRO A 298 -2.81 -1.47 0.59
C PRO A 298 -3.09 -1.71 -0.90
N PRO A 299 -3.54 -0.66 -1.62
CA PRO A 299 -3.87 -0.77 -3.02
C PRO A 299 -2.65 -1.18 -3.84
N VAL A 300 -2.91 -1.82 -4.99
CA VAL A 300 -1.84 -2.17 -5.95
C VAL A 300 -1.15 -0.90 -6.39
N PHE A 301 0.19 -0.88 -6.39
CA PHE A 301 0.94 0.30 -6.84
C PHE A 301 0.85 0.51 -8.36
N ASN A 302 0.24 -0.45 -9.08
CA ASN A 302 -0.17 -0.53 -10.49
C ASN A 302 0.93 -0.48 -11.55
N PHE A 303 0.78 -1.34 -12.57
CA PHE A 303 1.75 -1.61 -13.64
C PHE A 303 3.17 -1.80 -13.17
N GLY A 304 3.48 -3.07 -12.96
CA GLY A 304 4.80 -3.48 -12.61
C GLY A 304 4.86 -4.98 -12.47
N SER A 305 5.94 -5.55 -12.96
CA SER A 305 6.42 -6.83 -12.46
C SER A 305 6.62 -6.75 -10.93
N PRO A 306 6.74 -7.88 -10.22
CA PRO A 306 7.15 -7.87 -8.81
C PRO A 306 8.40 -7.02 -8.54
N LEU A 307 9.29 -6.90 -9.54
CA LEU A 307 10.49 -6.06 -9.46
C LEU A 307 10.17 -4.57 -9.37
N ASP A 308 9.13 -4.11 -10.07
CA ASP A 308 8.72 -2.70 -10.09
C ASP A 308 8.01 -2.31 -8.78
N GLU A 309 7.17 -3.19 -8.22
CA GLU A 309 6.58 -2.95 -6.89
C GLU A 309 7.64 -2.90 -5.80
N ARG A 310 8.66 -3.78 -5.88
CA ARG A 310 9.82 -3.71 -5.00
C ARG A 310 10.62 -2.43 -5.20
N GLY A 311 10.85 -2.02 -6.46
CA GLY A 311 11.53 -0.76 -6.79
C GLY A 311 10.84 0.45 -6.13
N ARG A 312 9.51 0.48 -6.14
CA ARG A 312 8.71 1.52 -5.47
C ARG A 312 8.80 1.46 -3.95
N LEU A 313 8.77 0.26 -3.36
CA LEU A 313 8.99 0.11 -1.92
C LEU A 313 10.38 0.62 -1.51
N VAL A 314 11.42 0.29 -2.27
CA VAL A 314 12.79 0.81 -2.06
C VAL A 314 12.82 2.33 -2.23
N LYS A 315 12.09 2.88 -3.20
CA LYS A 315 11.95 4.33 -3.38
C LYS A 315 11.27 5.00 -2.19
N TYR A 316 10.21 4.41 -1.65
CA TYR A 316 9.56 4.89 -0.44
C TYR A 316 10.53 5.00 0.74
N PHE A 317 11.43 4.04 0.91
CA PHE A 317 12.46 4.13 1.94
C PHE A 317 13.50 5.22 1.66
N THR A 318 13.85 5.47 0.40
CA THR A 318 14.89 6.46 0.04
C THR A 318 14.38 7.90 -0.04
N ASN A 319 13.16 8.13 -0.53
CA ASN A 319 12.58 9.48 -0.73
C ASN A 319 12.28 10.24 0.57
N THR A 320 12.12 9.52 1.68
CA THR A 320 11.74 10.14 2.96
C THR A 320 12.95 10.60 3.77
N LEU A 321 14.16 10.32 3.30
CA LEU A 321 15.40 10.75 3.93
C LEU A 321 15.76 12.16 3.43
N ASN A 322 15.17 13.19 4.05
CA ASN A 322 15.63 14.56 3.82
C ASN A 322 17.07 14.68 4.33
N SER A 323 18.00 14.76 3.38
CA SER A 323 19.46 14.71 3.55
C SER A 323 20.09 15.92 4.25
N SER A 324 19.32 16.73 4.97
CA SER A 324 19.81 17.95 5.64
C SER A 324 19.60 18.01 7.15
N GLU A 325 18.84 17.08 7.77
CA GLU A 325 18.48 17.19 9.20
C GLU A 325 18.70 15.92 10.04
N THR A 326 19.26 14.84 9.49
CA THR A 326 19.57 13.67 10.32
C THR A 326 20.78 13.95 11.22
N HIS A 327 20.53 14.39 12.46
CA HIS A 327 21.51 14.57 13.56
C HIS A 327 22.06 13.24 14.09
N CYS A 328 22.13 12.23 13.23
CA CYS A 328 22.38 10.87 13.60
C CYS A 328 23.77 10.43 13.15
N ASP A 329 24.71 10.33 14.10
CA ASP A 329 25.93 9.55 13.90
C ASP A 329 25.56 8.07 13.93
N ILE A 330 25.30 7.54 12.74
CA ILE A 330 25.00 6.12 12.56
C ILE A 330 26.28 5.36 12.82
N ARG A 331 26.22 4.40 13.74
CA ARG A 331 27.30 3.43 13.81
C ARG A 331 27.19 2.54 12.59
N HIS A 332 28.06 2.76 11.62
CA HIS A 332 28.39 1.74 10.64
C HIS A 332 29.08 0.60 11.39
N THR A 333 28.28 -0.31 11.92
CA THR A 333 28.70 -1.70 12.05
C THR A 333 29.20 -2.07 10.66
N ASP A 334 30.51 -2.35 10.53
CA ASP A 334 31.10 -2.82 9.28
C ASP A 334 30.14 -3.80 8.64
N VAL A 335 29.99 -3.78 7.31
CA VAL A 335 29.09 -4.69 6.57
C VAL A 335 29.37 -6.17 6.91
N SER A 336 30.52 -6.48 7.51
CA SER A 336 30.89 -7.79 8.08
C SER A 336 30.18 -8.16 9.39
N THR A 337 29.61 -7.19 10.11
CA THR A 337 28.84 -7.39 11.32
C THR A 337 27.36 -7.36 10.95
N ASP A 338 26.76 -8.55 10.87
CA ASP A 338 25.38 -8.87 10.49
C ASP A 338 24.26 -8.18 11.31
N VAL A 339 24.51 -7.05 11.97
CA VAL A 339 23.61 -6.36 12.90
C VAL A 339 23.01 -5.12 12.23
N PRO A 340 21.69 -4.86 12.37
CA PRO A 340 21.08 -3.62 11.90
C PRO A 340 21.73 -2.38 12.53
N PRO A 341 22.00 -1.31 11.75
CA PRO A 341 22.57 -0.07 12.27
C PRO A 341 21.56 0.70 13.13
N VAL A 342 22.08 1.44 14.11
CA VAL A 342 21.31 2.23 15.08
C VAL A 342 22.00 3.56 15.36
N CYS A 343 21.23 4.60 15.65
CA CYS A 343 21.78 5.91 15.96
C CYS A 343 22.50 5.95 17.31
N LEU A 344 23.79 6.30 17.31
CA LEU A 344 24.59 6.34 18.54
C LEU A 344 24.12 7.37 19.54
N ASN A 345 23.74 8.56 19.07
CA ASN A 345 23.36 9.68 19.93
C ASN A 345 22.20 9.30 20.85
N THR A 346 21.16 8.68 20.29
CA THR A 346 20.02 8.20 21.09
C THR A 346 20.38 7.08 22.06
N LEU A 347 21.33 6.20 21.71
CA LEU A 347 21.79 5.14 22.63
C LEU A 347 22.50 5.74 23.83
N VAL A 348 23.36 6.74 23.61
CA VAL A 348 24.10 7.44 24.66
C VAL A 348 23.15 8.21 25.58
N ASP A 349 22.15 8.87 25.02
CA ASP A 349 21.17 9.68 25.75
C ASP A 349 20.12 8.85 26.50
N SER A 350 20.04 7.54 26.22
CA SER A 350 19.07 6.64 26.87
C SER A 350 19.69 5.98 28.09
N GLN A 351 19.37 6.50 29.28
CA GLN A 351 19.78 5.92 30.57
C GLN A 351 18.52 5.50 31.36
N PRO A 352 18.35 4.20 31.71
CA PRO A 352 19.20 3.06 31.38
C PRO A 352 19.13 2.68 29.89
N CYS A 353 20.27 2.30 29.30
CA CYS A 353 20.31 1.87 27.90
C CYS A 353 19.99 0.37 27.81
N ASN A 354 18.77 0.06 27.37
CA ASN A 354 18.31 -1.31 27.15
C ASN A 354 18.13 -1.59 25.65
N LEU A 355 18.68 -2.70 25.17
CA LEU A 355 18.60 -3.14 23.79
C LEU A 355 18.00 -4.53 23.71
N ILE A 356 17.12 -4.73 22.74
CA ILE A 356 16.64 -6.08 22.40
C ILE A 356 16.97 -6.35 20.95
N TYR A 357 17.67 -7.46 20.72
CA TYR A 357 17.99 -7.92 19.38
C TYR A 357 17.33 -9.27 19.13
N ILE A 358 16.39 -9.30 18.19
CA ILE A 358 15.68 -10.50 17.77
C ILE A 358 16.26 -10.96 16.44
N ARG A 359 16.78 -12.19 16.43
CA ARG A 359 17.52 -12.75 15.30
C ARG A 359 17.08 -14.18 15.01
N HIS A 360 16.75 -14.51 13.76
CA HIS A 360 16.43 -15.86 13.30
C HIS A 360 17.54 -16.47 12.43
N ARG A 361 18.82 -16.19 12.73
CA ARG A 361 19.95 -16.82 12.02
C ARG A 361 20.87 -17.58 12.96
N HIS A 362 21.45 -18.67 12.48
CA HIS A 362 22.61 -19.31 13.12
C HIS A 362 23.80 -18.35 13.18
N THR A 363 24.52 -18.28 14.31
CA THR A 363 25.69 -17.40 14.50
C THR A 363 27.01 -18.13 14.52
N SER A 364 28.00 -17.53 13.86
CA SER A 364 29.28 -17.13 14.48
C SER A 364 29.08 -15.83 15.29
N SER A 365 29.59 -15.80 16.52
CA SER A 365 29.44 -14.80 17.59
C SER A 365 28.94 -13.36 17.24
N PRO A 366 27.84 -12.87 17.86
CA PRO A 366 27.38 -11.47 17.77
C PRO A 366 28.17 -10.47 18.63
N SER A 367 29.29 -10.89 19.23
CA SER A 367 29.88 -10.22 20.40
C SER A 367 30.66 -8.95 20.14
N ALA A 368 31.09 -8.65 18.92
CA ALA A 368 31.98 -7.51 18.68
C ALA A 368 31.21 -6.16 18.66
N SER A 369 29.96 -6.14 18.22
CA SER A 369 29.26 -4.89 17.91
C SER A 369 28.63 -4.21 19.14
N PHE A 370 28.09 -4.97 20.10
CA PHE A 370 27.39 -4.40 21.25
C PHE A 370 28.29 -4.06 22.44
N VAL A 371 29.47 -4.70 22.55
CA VAL A 371 30.37 -4.59 23.73
C VAL A 371 30.96 -3.19 23.93
N SER A 372 31.01 -2.35 22.90
CA SER A 372 31.56 -0.99 23.02
C SER A 372 30.53 0.06 23.45
N VAL A 373 29.23 -0.28 23.52
CA VAL A 373 28.19 0.61 24.03
C VAL A 373 27.74 0.04 25.37
N ARG A 374 27.79 0.81 26.46
CA ARG A 374 27.43 0.37 27.83
C ARG A 374 25.91 0.15 27.99
N CYS A 375 25.32 -0.69 27.15
CA CYS A 375 23.91 -1.02 27.15
C CYS A 375 23.70 -2.45 27.63
N SER A 376 22.65 -2.68 28.41
CA SER A 376 22.20 -4.03 28.68
C SER A 376 21.48 -4.55 27.43
N ALA A 377 21.95 -5.67 26.89
CA ALA A 377 21.38 -6.25 25.68
C ALA A 377 20.71 -7.59 25.98
N ALA A 378 19.51 -7.80 25.46
CA ALA A 378 18.85 -9.10 25.42
C ALA A 378 18.77 -9.59 23.98
N ILE A 379 19.38 -10.74 23.69
CA ILE A 379 19.40 -11.34 22.36
C ILE A 379 18.48 -12.55 22.37
N PHE A 380 17.52 -12.54 21.46
CA PHE A 380 16.58 -13.63 21.22
C PHE A 380 16.91 -14.29 19.90
N SER A 381 17.22 -15.58 19.93
CA SER A 381 17.38 -16.36 18.71
C SER A 381 17.02 -17.82 18.96
N PRO A 382 16.20 -18.43 18.08
CA PRO A 382 15.82 -19.84 18.21
C PRO A 382 16.96 -20.82 17.85
N TYR A 383 18.12 -20.29 17.43
CA TYR A 383 19.26 -21.07 16.92
C TYR A 383 20.51 -20.93 17.79
N LEU A 384 20.36 -20.47 19.04
CA LEU A 384 21.49 -20.28 19.95
C LEU A 384 22.10 -21.62 20.37
N ALA A 385 23.41 -21.77 20.16
CA ALA A 385 24.19 -22.82 20.80
C ALA A 385 24.56 -22.37 22.22
N GLU A 386 24.27 -23.18 23.25
CA GLU A 386 24.47 -22.90 24.68
C GLU A 386 25.91 -22.49 25.08
N SER A 387 26.89 -22.62 24.19
CA SER A 387 28.31 -22.52 24.52
C SER A 387 28.98 -21.20 24.18
N GLN A 388 28.28 -20.19 23.65
CA GLN A 388 28.92 -18.94 23.23
C GLN A 388 28.32 -17.70 23.91
N LEU A 389 29.14 -17.12 24.82
CA LEU A 389 29.10 -15.76 25.38
C LEU A 389 28.64 -15.64 26.84
N ASN A 390 29.61 -15.79 27.74
CA ASN A 390 29.51 -15.30 29.12
C ASN A 390 29.99 -13.84 29.17
N SER A 391 29.12 -12.88 28.85
CA SER A 391 29.29 -11.47 29.21
C SER A 391 28.18 -11.07 30.17
N THR A 392 28.50 -10.35 31.24
CA THR A 392 27.52 -9.96 32.27
C THR A 392 26.41 -9.04 31.75
N ASP A 393 26.66 -8.35 30.65
CA ASP A 393 25.78 -7.30 30.13
C ASP A 393 24.85 -7.78 29.00
N ILE A 394 25.01 -9.04 28.58
CA ILE A 394 24.26 -9.65 27.47
C ILE A 394 23.48 -10.86 27.99
N LYS A 395 22.14 -10.81 27.88
CA LYS A 395 21.25 -11.94 28.16
C LYS A 395 20.92 -12.65 26.85
N LEU A 396 21.00 -13.97 26.84
CA LEU A 396 20.69 -14.80 25.68
C LEU A 396 19.43 -15.62 25.94
N PHE A 397 18.54 -15.66 24.96
CA PHE A 397 17.25 -16.35 25.05
C PHE A 397 17.01 -17.19 23.80
N ASN A 398 16.78 -18.49 23.98
CA ASN A 398 16.52 -19.43 22.89
C ASN A 398 15.05 -19.44 22.46
N PHE A 399 14.53 -18.29 22.03
CA PHE A 399 13.16 -18.13 21.54
C PHE A 399 13.13 -17.31 20.26
N GLY A 400 12.20 -17.64 19.36
CA GLY A 400 11.83 -16.82 18.20
C GLY A 400 10.50 -16.10 18.42
N VAL A 401 10.10 -15.26 17.46
CA VAL A 401 8.82 -14.53 17.49
C VAL A 401 7.68 -15.41 16.99
N SER A 402 6.58 -15.47 17.73
CA SER A 402 5.36 -16.13 17.27
C SER A 402 4.61 -15.29 16.24
N PRO A 403 4.08 -15.88 15.16
CA PRO A 403 3.12 -15.23 14.25
C PRO A 403 1.77 -14.91 14.89
N SER A 404 1.55 -15.27 16.16
CA SER A 404 0.34 -14.96 16.90
C SER A 404 0.65 -14.02 18.07
N LYS A 405 -0.15 -12.96 18.21
CA LYS A 405 -0.05 -12.01 19.34
C LYS A 405 -0.11 -12.69 20.72
N SER A 406 -0.87 -13.78 20.86
CA SER A 406 -1.22 -14.32 22.18
C SER A 406 -0.88 -15.80 22.38
N LYS A 407 -0.29 -16.47 21.39
CA LYS A 407 -0.03 -17.91 21.44
C LYS A 407 1.44 -18.20 21.21
N SER A 408 2.05 -18.92 22.13
CA SER A 408 3.35 -19.54 21.94
C SER A 408 3.17 -20.80 21.08
N LEU A 409 4.13 -21.07 20.21
CA LEU A 409 4.12 -22.19 19.28
C LEU A 409 5.42 -22.98 19.40
N GLN A 410 5.32 -24.28 19.14
CA GLN A 410 6.46 -25.16 18.94
C GLN A 410 6.43 -25.57 17.47
N VAL A 411 7.51 -25.28 16.75
CA VAL A 411 7.65 -25.64 15.34
C VAL A 411 8.87 -26.54 15.16
N PRO A 412 8.83 -27.52 14.24
CA PRO A 412 10.00 -28.32 13.91
C PRO A 412 11.14 -27.42 13.45
N GLY A 413 12.34 -27.62 13.99
CA GLY A 413 13.55 -26.94 13.56
C GLY A 413 14.16 -27.56 12.31
N ALA A 414 15.38 -27.11 11.96
CA ALA A 414 16.09 -27.60 10.78
C ALA A 414 16.46 -29.09 10.90
N ASP A 415 16.73 -29.55 12.12
CA ASP A 415 16.95 -30.97 12.41
C ASP A 415 15.63 -31.65 12.84
N PRO A 416 15.37 -32.92 12.46
CA PRO A 416 14.13 -33.62 12.78
C PRO A 416 13.81 -33.72 14.28
N ASP A 417 14.86 -33.68 15.11
CA ASP A 417 14.78 -33.77 16.57
C ASP A 417 14.91 -32.40 17.27
N SER A 418 15.04 -31.32 16.49
CA SER A 418 15.12 -29.95 17.02
C SER A 418 13.73 -29.31 17.06
N GLU A 419 13.39 -28.67 18.17
CA GLU A 419 12.17 -27.88 18.30
C GLU A 419 12.52 -26.41 18.48
N ILE A 420 11.87 -25.56 17.69
CA ILE A 420 11.97 -24.11 17.81
C ILE A 420 10.77 -23.63 18.63
N HIS A 421 11.08 -22.92 19.73
CA HIS A 421 10.08 -22.28 20.57
C HIS A 421 9.84 -20.84 20.11
N LEU A 422 8.62 -20.55 19.67
CA LEU A 422 8.19 -19.22 19.30
C LEU A 422 7.27 -18.66 20.38
N ILE A 423 7.54 -17.46 20.86
CA ILE A 423 6.73 -16.81 21.90
C ILE A 423 6.18 -15.45 21.40
N PRO A 424 5.05 -14.98 21.94
CA PRO A 424 4.52 -13.65 21.63
C PRO A 424 5.55 -12.53 21.75
N PHE A 425 5.46 -11.52 20.88
CA PHE A 425 6.37 -10.37 20.88
C PHE A 425 6.38 -9.62 22.22
N ASP A 426 5.22 -9.44 22.85
CA ASP A 426 5.12 -8.82 24.18
C ASP A 426 5.89 -9.62 25.25
N GLU A 427 5.85 -10.95 25.16
CA GLU A 427 6.58 -11.83 26.07
C GLU A 427 8.10 -11.72 25.85
N ILE A 428 8.56 -11.59 24.59
CA ILE A 428 9.97 -11.35 24.27
C ILE A 428 10.45 -10.08 24.97
N VAL A 429 9.73 -8.98 24.78
CA VAL A 429 10.15 -7.69 25.34
C VAL A 429 10.17 -7.71 26.86
N ASN A 430 9.14 -8.28 27.48
CA ASN A 430 9.03 -8.38 28.95
C ASN A 430 10.03 -9.36 29.58
N LYS A 431 10.52 -10.36 28.84
CA LYS A 431 11.63 -11.23 29.30
C LYS A 431 12.98 -10.53 29.20
N GLY A 432 13.19 -9.75 28.15
CA GLY A 432 14.46 -9.06 27.91
C GLY A 432 14.70 -7.93 28.90
N VAL A 433 13.66 -7.13 29.14
CA VAL A 433 13.71 -5.86 29.87
C VAL A 433 12.49 -5.73 30.78
N HIS A 434 12.64 -5.05 31.91
CA HIS A 434 11.53 -4.84 32.86
C HIS A 434 10.34 -4.17 32.15
N PRO A 435 9.07 -4.58 32.41
CA PRO A 435 7.90 -4.08 31.66
C PRO A 435 7.72 -2.56 31.66
N GLU A 436 8.16 -1.88 32.71
CA GLU A 436 8.05 -0.42 32.86
C GLU A 436 9.28 0.34 32.33
N SER A 437 10.29 -0.36 31.82
CA SER A 437 11.50 0.28 31.30
C SER A 437 11.38 0.55 29.80
N ASP A 438 11.82 1.75 29.42
CA ASP A 438 12.00 2.14 28.03
C ASP A 438 13.13 1.35 27.37
N LEU A 439 13.03 1.21 26.05
CA LEU A 439 14.01 0.57 25.19
C LEU A 439 14.73 1.62 24.37
N ALA A 440 16.06 1.59 24.41
CA ALA A 440 16.87 2.46 23.57
C ALA A 440 16.70 2.07 22.09
N ALA A 441 16.72 0.76 21.79
CA ALA A 441 16.42 0.26 20.45
C ALA A 441 15.89 -1.18 20.45
N LEU A 442 15.04 -1.47 19.46
CA LEU A 442 14.61 -2.80 19.03
C LEU A 442 15.28 -3.14 17.71
N LEU A 443 15.96 -4.27 17.62
CA LEU A 443 16.65 -4.71 16.40
C LEU A 443 16.05 -6.01 15.90
N PHE A 444 15.80 -6.08 14.59
CA PHE A 444 15.22 -7.24 13.92
C PHE A 444 16.13 -7.73 12.77
N ASP A 445 16.50 -9.02 12.82
CA ASP A 445 17.09 -9.77 11.71
C ASP A 445 16.39 -11.14 11.62
N LEU A 446 15.26 -11.21 10.92
CA LEU A 446 14.37 -12.38 10.98
C LEU A 446 14.59 -13.37 9.82
N GLU A 447 15.70 -13.25 9.09
CA GLU A 447 16.06 -14.14 7.96
C GLU A 447 14.98 -14.29 6.86
N GLY A 448 14.09 -13.31 6.70
CA GLY A 448 12.96 -13.41 5.77
C GLY A 448 11.64 -13.68 6.47
N ASP A 449 11.61 -14.14 7.72
CA ASP A 449 10.37 -14.39 8.47
C ASP A 449 9.62 -13.10 8.83
N GLU A 450 10.15 -11.91 8.49
CA GLU A 450 9.45 -10.64 8.68
C GLU A 450 8.02 -10.68 8.12
N TRP A 451 7.80 -11.35 6.98
CA TRP A 451 6.46 -11.48 6.38
C TRP A 451 5.46 -12.21 7.30
N THR A 452 5.94 -13.17 8.08
CA THR A 452 5.13 -14.07 8.93
C THR A 452 4.78 -13.40 10.26
N VAL A 453 5.73 -12.70 10.87
CA VAL A 453 5.60 -12.25 12.26
C VAL A 453 5.33 -10.76 12.43
N MET A 454 5.57 -9.93 11.41
CA MET A 454 5.37 -8.48 11.54
C MET A 454 3.93 -8.09 11.86
N ASN A 455 2.94 -8.83 11.34
CA ASN A 455 1.54 -8.62 11.73
C ASN A 455 1.33 -8.80 13.24
N ALA A 456 1.94 -9.84 13.84
CA ALA A 456 1.83 -10.07 15.28
C ALA A 456 2.57 -9.02 16.09
N ILE A 457 3.75 -8.58 15.63
CA ILE A 457 4.53 -7.50 16.27
C ILE A 457 3.73 -6.19 16.26
N LEU A 458 3.14 -5.83 15.13
CA LEU A 458 2.38 -4.57 14.96
C LEU A 458 1.06 -4.57 15.73
N GLN A 459 0.53 -5.73 16.11
CA GLN A 459 -0.63 -5.82 17.00
C GLN A 459 -0.32 -5.50 18.48
N SER A 460 0.93 -5.13 18.79
CA SER A 460 1.40 -4.76 20.12
C SER A 460 1.94 -3.31 20.16
N PRO A 461 1.07 -2.30 19.90
CA PRO A 461 1.50 -0.90 19.80
C PRO A 461 2.10 -0.37 21.10
N GLU A 462 1.55 -0.74 22.26
CA GLU A 462 2.08 -0.33 23.57
C GLU A 462 3.54 -0.76 23.77
N THR A 463 3.87 -1.99 23.37
CA THR A 463 5.24 -2.53 23.44
C THR A 463 6.16 -1.85 22.45
N LEU A 464 5.68 -1.57 21.23
CA LEU A 464 6.44 -0.81 20.24
C LEU A 464 6.69 0.62 20.71
N CYS A 465 5.73 1.31 21.33
CA CYS A 465 5.89 2.68 21.81
C CYS A 465 6.95 2.84 22.92
N ARG A 466 7.34 1.75 23.59
CA ARG A 466 8.45 1.76 24.56
C ARG A 466 9.82 1.94 23.92
N ALA A 467 9.95 1.68 22.61
CA ALA A 467 11.20 1.80 21.91
C ALA A 467 11.41 3.21 21.35
N LYS A 468 12.62 3.75 21.53
CA LYS A 468 13.01 5.02 20.89
C LYS A 468 13.42 4.81 19.44
N GLN A 469 13.97 3.64 19.12
CA GLN A 469 14.39 3.26 17.78
C GLN A 469 13.97 1.84 17.45
N ILE A 470 13.69 1.62 16.17
CA ILE A 470 13.48 0.31 15.59
C ILE A 470 14.37 0.17 14.37
N ALA A 471 15.25 -0.83 14.37
CA ALA A 471 16.15 -1.13 13.27
C ALA A 471 15.87 -2.50 12.70
N PHE A 472 15.86 -2.59 11.37
CA PHE A 472 15.58 -3.80 10.61
C PHE A 472 16.73 -4.13 9.66
N ARG A 473 17.03 -5.42 9.55
CA ARG A 473 17.67 -6.02 8.37
C ARG A 473 16.60 -6.74 7.57
N LEU A 474 16.01 -6.04 6.62
CA LEU A 474 14.92 -6.53 5.78
C LEU A 474 15.45 -7.38 4.64
N ARG A 475 14.81 -8.53 4.39
CA ARG A 475 15.04 -9.34 3.19
C ARG A 475 13.80 -9.31 2.31
N LEU A 476 13.96 -8.79 1.10
CA LEU A 476 12.95 -8.70 0.05
C LEU A 476 13.36 -9.64 -1.10
N TRP A 477 13.01 -10.93 -0.98
CA TRP A 477 13.41 -11.97 -1.94
C TRP A 477 12.83 -11.74 -3.34
N ILE A 478 13.66 -11.96 -4.37
CA ILE A 478 13.25 -11.85 -5.79
C ILE A 478 12.46 -13.10 -6.17
N GLY A 479 11.17 -12.96 -6.41
CA GLY A 479 10.28 -14.05 -6.84
C GLY A 479 9.01 -14.16 -6.01
N GLU A 480 8.91 -13.44 -4.90
CA GLU A 480 7.67 -13.36 -4.13
C GLU A 480 6.63 -12.48 -4.82
N GLU A 481 5.35 -12.86 -4.67
CA GLU A 481 4.21 -12.19 -5.27
C GLU A 481 4.18 -10.69 -4.88
N ASN A 482 3.74 -9.83 -5.79
CA ASN A 482 3.50 -8.38 -5.60
C ASN A 482 2.88 -8.01 -4.23
N GLU A 483 2.08 -8.91 -3.67
CA GLU A 483 1.44 -8.77 -2.37
C GLU A 483 2.42 -8.56 -1.21
N ASN A 484 3.63 -9.11 -1.26
CA ASN A 484 4.59 -9.01 -0.16
C ASN A 484 5.22 -7.61 -0.07
N ALA A 485 5.59 -6.99 -1.19
CA ALA A 485 6.08 -5.61 -1.21
C ALA A 485 5.03 -4.64 -0.61
N ARG A 486 3.76 -4.88 -0.93
CA ARG A 486 2.62 -4.14 -0.40
C ARG A 486 2.40 -4.36 1.10
N LYS A 487 2.54 -5.59 1.59
CA LYS A 487 2.49 -5.87 3.04
C LYS A 487 3.62 -5.17 3.79
N PHE A 488 4.86 -5.20 3.27
CA PHE A 488 5.94 -4.45 3.89
C PHE A 488 5.62 -2.96 3.93
N TYR A 489 5.16 -2.38 2.82
CA TYR A 489 4.73 -0.98 2.80
C TYR A 489 3.68 -0.68 3.88
N SER A 490 2.64 -1.51 4.05
CA SER A 490 1.67 -1.30 5.12
C SER A 490 2.26 -1.44 6.52
N TYR A 491 3.21 -2.36 6.74
CA TYR A 491 3.90 -2.49 8.02
C TYR A 491 4.64 -1.19 8.40
N PHE A 492 5.35 -0.58 7.46
CA PHE A 492 6.05 0.67 7.73
C PHE A 492 5.10 1.86 7.88
N LEU A 493 4.01 1.94 7.13
CA LEU A 493 2.98 2.96 7.36
C LEU A 493 2.36 2.87 8.76
N ARG A 494 2.19 1.66 9.29
CA ARG A 494 1.71 1.45 10.67
C ARG A 494 2.71 1.96 11.69
N LEU A 495 4.00 1.68 11.50
CA LEU A 495 5.06 2.23 12.36
C LEU A 495 5.08 3.77 12.29
N GLU A 496 4.91 4.36 11.11
CA GLU A 496 4.84 5.82 10.96
C GLU A 496 3.66 6.44 11.72
N ARG A 497 2.50 5.77 11.72
CA ARG A 497 1.34 6.18 12.52
C ARG A 497 1.55 6.07 14.02
N LEU A 498 2.42 5.16 14.47
CA LEU A 498 2.86 5.08 15.87
C LEU A 498 3.87 6.20 16.22
N GLY A 499 4.21 7.08 15.27
CA GLY A 499 5.08 8.22 15.47
C GLY A 499 6.55 7.92 15.20
N TYR A 500 6.86 6.89 14.41
CA TYR A 500 8.21 6.60 13.96
C TYR A 500 8.52 7.27 12.62
N GLU A 501 9.72 7.81 12.46
CA GLU A 501 10.20 8.38 11.21
C GLU A 501 11.43 7.61 10.72
N LYS A 502 11.51 7.42 9.40
CA LYS A 502 12.65 6.75 8.77
C LYS A 502 13.86 7.67 8.83
N VAL A 503 14.91 7.24 9.52
CA VAL A 503 16.15 8.03 9.70
C VAL A 503 17.32 7.47 8.88
N PHE A 504 17.28 6.19 8.53
CA PHE A 504 18.30 5.56 7.70
C PHE A 504 17.73 4.47 6.81
N PHE A 505 18.29 4.38 5.60
CA PHE A 505 18.08 3.25 4.71
C PHE A 505 19.33 3.01 3.85
N SER A 506 19.75 1.75 3.73
CA SER A 506 20.84 1.36 2.84
C SER A 506 20.63 -0.04 2.29
N ALA A 507 20.96 -0.24 1.02
CA ALA A 507 21.03 -1.58 0.44
C ALA A 507 22.34 -2.26 0.88
N VAL A 508 22.25 -3.51 1.32
CA VAL A 508 23.41 -4.40 1.55
C VAL A 508 23.68 -5.18 0.28
N ASP A 509 22.62 -5.70 -0.33
CA ASP A 509 22.62 -6.34 -1.64
C ASP A 509 21.27 -6.08 -2.34
N VAL A 510 20.99 -6.76 -3.46
CA VAL A 510 19.77 -6.56 -4.26
C VAL A 510 18.49 -6.98 -3.52
N THR A 511 18.61 -7.80 -2.47
CA THR A 511 17.52 -8.38 -1.68
C THR A 511 17.55 -7.95 -0.22
N THR A 512 18.70 -7.57 0.33
CA THR A 512 18.85 -7.24 1.74
C THR A 512 19.04 -5.74 1.93
N PHE A 513 18.27 -5.17 2.84
CA PHE A 513 18.26 -3.74 3.15
C PHE A 513 18.34 -3.51 4.66
N PHE A 514 19.06 -2.47 5.06
CA PHE A 514 18.98 -1.93 6.40
C PHE A 514 18.00 -0.76 6.41
N CYS A 515 17.13 -0.73 7.42
CA CYS A 515 16.21 0.37 7.66
C CYS A 515 16.18 0.70 9.15
N GLU A 516 16.33 1.96 9.50
CA GLU A 516 16.19 2.45 10.87
C GLU A 516 15.05 3.46 10.93
N LEU A 517 14.21 3.31 11.94
CA LEU A 517 13.22 4.31 12.32
C LEU A 517 13.48 4.79 13.73
N SER A 518 13.28 6.08 13.94
CA SER A 518 13.39 6.75 15.24
C SER A 518 12.06 7.37 15.61
N SER A 519 11.71 7.36 16.89
CA SER A 519 10.50 8.03 17.36
C SER A 519 10.59 9.55 17.13
N TYR A 520 9.53 10.17 16.65
CA TYR A 520 9.43 11.62 16.40
C TYR A 520 9.80 12.45 17.65
N TRP A 521 9.49 11.91 18.83
CA TRP A 521 9.78 12.49 20.13
C TRP A 521 11.27 12.64 20.44
N THR A 522 12.12 11.81 19.84
CA THR A 522 13.58 11.93 19.95
C THR A 522 14.18 12.95 18.99
N LEU A 523 13.46 13.36 17.93
CA LEU A 523 13.95 14.30 16.92
C LEU A 523 13.68 15.78 17.27
N ILE A 524 12.71 16.09 18.14
CA ILE A 524 12.22 17.47 18.41
C ILE A 524 12.78 18.12 19.69
N ARG A 525 13.76 17.52 20.36
CA ARG A 525 14.23 18.05 21.66
C ARG A 525 15.04 19.37 21.60
N ASP A 526 15.28 19.95 20.41
CA ASP A 526 16.01 21.22 20.24
C ASP A 526 15.14 22.44 19.87
N VAL A 527 13.82 22.38 20.04
CA VAL A 527 12.93 23.53 19.76
C VAL A 527 12.42 24.20 21.04
N SER A 528 12.41 25.54 21.03
CA SER A 528 12.15 26.40 22.18
C SER A 528 10.85 26.05 22.97
N PRO A 529 10.82 26.30 24.30
CA PRO A 529 9.75 25.84 25.19
C PRO A 529 8.35 26.42 24.90
N LEU A 530 8.23 27.44 24.04
CA LEU A 530 6.92 28.00 23.67
C LEU A 530 6.20 27.20 22.57
N GLU A 531 6.94 26.54 21.66
CA GLU A 531 6.35 25.70 20.59
C GLU A 531 6.05 24.28 21.08
N SER A 532 6.79 23.81 22.10
CA SER A 532 6.51 22.59 22.86
C SER A 532 5.09 22.56 23.45
N PHE A 533 4.55 23.72 23.87
CA PHE A 533 3.24 23.79 24.52
C PHE A 533 2.06 23.59 23.53
N LEU A 534 2.18 24.10 22.30
CA LEU A 534 1.17 23.93 21.26
C LEU A 534 1.17 22.50 20.68
N LEU A 535 2.36 21.91 20.52
CA LEU A 535 2.53 20.50 20.14
C LEU A 535 2.05 19.55 21.24
N HIS A 536 2.22 19.88 22.52
CA HIS A 536 1.72 19.07 23.64
C HIS A 536 0.19 18.92 23.65
N THR A 537 -0.57 19.94 23.23
CA THR A 537 -2.04 19.89 23.20
C THR A 537 -2.62 19.03 22.07
N ILE A 538 -1.94 18.94 20.92
CA ILE A 538 -2.36 18.09 19.79
C ILE A 538 -1.92 16.63 20.03
N SER A 539 -0.80 16.45 20.73
CA SER A 539 -0.17 15.14 20.95
C SER A 539 -0.58 14.40 22.23
N PHE A 540 -1.26 15.08 23.17
CA PHE A 540 -2.00 14.40 24.24
C PHE A 540 -3.14 13.51 23.72
N LEU A 541 -3.54 13.62 22.44
CA LEU A 541 -4.60 12.80 21.84
C LEU A 541 -4.10 11.54 21.12
N SER A 542 -2.87 11.51 20.58
CA SER A 542 -2.37 10.34 19.84
C SER A 542 -1.72 9.27 20.71
N CYS A 543 -1.09 9.64 21.83
CA CYS A 543 -0.50 8.68 22.79
C CYS A 543 -1.46 8.26 23.92
N ASN A 544 -2.47 9.07 24.30
CA ASN A 544 -3.45 8.65 25.32
C ASN A 544 -4.43 7.58 24.86
N HIS A 545 -4.50 7.26 23.56
CA HIS A 545 -5.19 6.05 23.10
C HIS A 545 -4.46 4.76 23.49
N CYS A 546 -3.22 4.82 23.98
CA CYS A 546 -2.53 3.67 24.58
C CYS A 546 -2.75 3.54 26.10
N HIS A 547 -3.42 4.51 26.76
CA HIS A 547 -3.73 4.45 28.20
C HIS A 547 -5.25 4.40 28.51
N PHE A 548 -6.10 4.42 27.49
CA PHE A 548 -7.55 4.24 27.62
C PHE A 548 -8.06 3.22 26.58
N LEU A 549 -7.78 1.94 26.83
CA LEU A 549 -8.62 0.81 26.45
C LEU A 549 -8.74 -0.16 27.63
#